data_AF-A0A0F7N6Q3-F1
#
_entry.id   AF-A0A0F7N6Q3-F1
#
_cell.length_a   1.000
_cell.length_b   1.000
_cell.length_c   1.000
_cell.angle_alpha   90.00
_cell.angle_beta   90.00
_cell.angle_gamma   90.00
#
_symmetry.space_group_name_H-M   'P 1'
#
loop_
_entity.id
_entity.type
_entity.pdbx_description
1 polymer ?
#
loop_
_entity_poly.entity_id
_entity_poly.type
_entity_poly.pdbx_seq_one_letter_code
_entity_poly.pdbx_strand_id
1 'polypeptide(L)'
;MSDLYIDNEMLTRVRHNLAHIGEVLDKPARAMADVDARAMGASALERRMDEFGDEWSYGFGQLRKFAKGAVEALDQIEKGFADLDKDLAAALSEAAQQ
;
A
#
# COMPACT_ATOMS: atom_id res chain seq x y z
N MET A 1 -2.20 21.94 -23.84
CA MET A 1 -1.00 21.78 -23.00
C MET A 1 -1.39 20.94 -21.81
N SER A 2 -1.08 19.65 -21.86
CA SER A 2 -1.28 18.71 -20.76
C SER A 2 -0.19 18.99 -19.74
N ASP A 3 -0.55 19.77 -18.72
CA ASP A 3 0.35 20.10 -17.63
C ASP A 3 0.59 18.82 -16.81
N LEU A 4 1.85 18.47 -16.65
CA LEU A 4 2.32 17.19 -16.14
C LEU A 4 2.03 17.12 -14.64
N TYR A 5 0.85 16.64 -14.25
CA TYR A 5 0.54 16.42 -12.84
C TYR A 5 0.99 15.01 -12.46
N ILE A 6 2.22 14.88 -11.94
CA ILE A 6 2.49 13.75 -11.04
C ILE A 6 1.48 13.93 -9.91
N ASP A 7 0.53 13.00 -9.80
CA ASP A 7 -0.45 13.02 -8.74
C ASP A 7 0.27 12.78 -7.40
N ASN A 8 0.72 13.88 -6.82
CA ASN A 8 1.43 13.90 -5.57
C ASN A 8 0.53 13.40 -4.43
N GLU A 9 -0.80 13.50 -4.58
CA GLU A 9 -1.76 12.92 -3.65
C GLU A 9 -1.73 11.39 -3.74
N MET A 10 -1.66 10.84 -4.96
CA MET A 10 -1.51 9.41 -5.19
C MET A 10 -0.19 8.88 -4.61
N LEU A 11 0.95 9.54 -4.88
CA LEU A 11 2.25 9.14 -4.31
C LEU A 11 2.25 9.24 -2.78
N THR A 12 1.67 10.31 -2.24
CA THR A 12 1.52 10.50 -0.78
C THR A 12 0.66 9.39 -0.18
N ARG A 13 -0.43 9.01 -0.85
CA ARG A 13 -1.33 7.94 -0.41
C ARG A 13 -0.62 6.58 -0.42
N VAL A 14 0.14 6.25 -1.47
CA VAL A 14 0.92 5.01 -1.54
C VAL A 14 1.97 4.98 -0.43
N ARG A 15 2.72 6.06 -0.23
CA ARG A 15 3.71 6.18 0.85
C ARG A 15 3.08 6.01 2.23
N HIS A 16 1.97 6.69 2.49
CA HIS A 16 1.25 6.62 3.75
C HIS A 16 0.76 5.18 4.03
N ASN A 17 0.15 4.54 3.03
CA ASN A 17 -0.34 3.17 3.15
C ASN A 17 0.77 2.16 3.44
N LEU A 18 1.93 2.30 2.78
CA LEU A 18 3.09 1.44 3.02
C LEU A 18 3.69 1.66 4.43
N ALA A 19 3.74 2.89 4.93
CA ALA A 19 4.18 3.18 6.29
C ALA A 19 3.23 2.58 7.33
N HIS A 20 1.92 2.67 7.10
CA HIS A 20 0.90 2.22 8.04
C HIS A 20 0.78 0.68 8.12
N ILE A 21 1.19 -0.07 7.09
CA ILE A 21 1.24 -1.55 7.12
C ILE A 21 2.04 -2.06 8.31
N GLY A 22 3.20 -1.45 8.57
CA GLY A 22 4.08 -1.87 9.65
C GLY A 22 3.37 -1.79 11.00
N GLU A 23 2.65 -0.69 11.24
CA GLU A 23 1.90 -0.47 12.48
C GLU A 23 0.74 -1.46 12.65
N VAL A 24 0.01 -1.72 11.56
CA VAL A 24 -1.14 -2.65 11.57
C VAL A 24 -0.69 -4.08 11.87
N LEU A 25 0.44 -4.52 11.32
CA LEU A 25 0.96 -5.86 11.57
C LEU A 25 1.69 -5.97 12.92
N ASP A 26 2.37 -4.93 13.38
CA ASP A 26 3.16 -5.01 14.62
C ASP A 26 2.28 -4.97 15.88
N LYS A 27 1.10 -4.32 15.80
CA LYS A 27 0.20 -4.18 16.95
C LYS A 27 -0.26 -5.52 17.55
N PRO A 28 -0.78 -6.50 16.78
CA PRO A 28 -1.18 -7.79 17.34
C PRO A 28 0.01 -8.58 17.90
N ALA A 29 1.17 -8.49 17.25
CA ALA A 29 2.39 -9.18 17.68
C ALA A 29 2.87 -8.69 19.04
N ARG A 30 2.91 -7.36 19.25
CA ARG A 30 3.22 -6.77 20.56
C ARG A 30 2.21 -7.18 21.63
N ALA A 31 0.93 -7.16 21.27
CA ALA A 31 -0.15 -7.49 22.19
C ALA A 31 -0.16 -8.98 22.61
N MET A 32 0.57 -9.84 21.89
CA MET A 32 0.88 -11.21 22.29
C MET A 32 2.20 -11.34 23.05
N ALA A 33 3.21 -10.54 22.74
CA ALA A 33 4.47 -10.54 23.48
C ALA A 33 4.29 -10.10 24.95
N ASP A 34 3.32 -9.23 25.23
CA ASP A 34 3.00 -8.78 26.58
C ASP A 34 2.21 -9.81 27.43
N VAL A 35 1.85 -10.95 26.84
CA VAL A 35 1.12 -12.02 27.54
C VAL A 35 2.09 -12.91 28.33
N ASP A 36 2.01 -12.86 29.66
CA ASP A 36 2.65 -13.86 30.52
C ASP A 36 1.84 -15.17 30.50
N ALA A 37 2.26 -16.09 29.62
CA ALA A 37 1.66 -17.41 29.47
C ALA A 37 1.69 -18.25 30.76
N ARG A 38 2.53 -17.92 31.75
CA ARG A 38 2.59 -18.64 33.04
C ARG A 38 1.52 -18.19 34.03
N ALA A 39 1.02 -16.97 33.89
CA ALA A 39 -0.07 -16.42 34.71
C ALA A 39 -1.46 -16.72 34.12
N MET A 40 -1.53 -17.09 32.84
CA MET A 40 -2.77 -17.24 32.09
C MET A 40 -3.24 -18.69 32.03
N GLY A 41 -4.49 -18.96 32.40
CA GLY A 41 -5.10 -20.29 32.23
C GLY A 41 -5.36 -20.63 30.76
N ALA A 42 -5.44 -21.93 30.45
CA ALA A 42 -5.55 -22.44 29.07
C ALA A 42 -6.69 -21.80 28.24
N SER A 43 -7.88 -21.62 28.82
CA SER A 43 -9.01 -20.99 28.12
C SER A 43 -8.82 -19.51 27.82
N ALA A 44 -8.07 -18.80 28.67
CA ALA A 44 -7.75 -17.39 28.44
C ALA A 44 -6.68 -17.25 27.34
N LEU A 45 -5.74 -18.19 27.27
CA LEU A 45 -4.75 -18.28 26.19
C LEU A 45 -5.41 -18.59 24.84
N GLU A 46 -6.35 -19.55 24.81
CA GLU A 46 -7.10 -19.92 23.60
C GLU A 46 -7.84 -18.72 23.01
N ARG A 47 -8.64 -18.02 23.84
CA ARG A 47 -9.33 -16.79 23.41
C ARG A 47 -8.36 -15.72 22.90
N ARG A 48 -7.21 -15.55 23.55
CA ARG A 48 -6.23 -14.55 23.12
C ARG A 48 -5.58 -14.93 21.79
N MET A 49 -5.41 -16.22 21.54
CA MET A 49 -4.92 -16.74 20.28
C MET A 49 -5.91 -16.53 19.14
N ASP A 50 -7.20 -16.72 19.39
CA ASP A 50 -8.26 -16.41 18.42
C ASP A 50 -8.29 -14.91 18.09
N GLU A 51 -8.28 -14.05 19.12
CA GLU A 51 -8.23 -12.58 18.94
C GLU A 51 -7.01 -12.14 18.12
N PHE A 52 -5.84 -12.71 18.41
CA PHE A 52 -4.62 -12.44 17.63
C PHE A 52 -4.77 -12.91 16.17
N GLY A 53 -5.31 -14.11 15.96
CA GLY A 53 -5.52 -14.65 14.62
C GLY A 53 -6.43 -13.77 13.77
N ASP A 54 -7.52 -13.27 14.36
CA ASP A 54 -8.47 -12.38 13.71
C ASP A 54 -7.83 -11.02 13.35
N GLU A 55 -7.13 -10.38 14.29
CA GLU A 55 -6.45 -9.11 14.06
C GLU A 55 -5.32 -9.25 13.00
N TRP A 56 -4.57 -10.35 13.06
CA TRP A 56 -3.51 -10.63 12.10
C TRP A 56 -4.04 -10.89 10.69
N SER A 57 -5.13 -11.66 10.57
CA SER A 57 -5.81 -11.91 9.30
C SER A 57 -6.32 -10.60 8.68
N TYR A 58 -6.92 -9.73 9.50
CA TYR A 58 -7.31 -8.39 9.07
C TYR A 58 -6.11 -7.57 8.56
N GLY A 59 -5.00 -7.56 9.30
CA GLY A 59 -3.79 -6.84 8.91
C GLY A 59 -3.22 -7.31 7.58
N PHE A 60 -3.20 -8.63 7.34
CA PHE A 60 -2.80 -9.21 6.06
C PHE A 60 -3.74 -8.80 4.91
N GLY A 61 -5.04 -8.70 5.19
CA GLY A 61 -6.03 -8.16 4.26
C GLY A 61 -5.75 -6.70 3.87
N GLN A 62 -5.40 -5.85 4.84
CA GLN A 62 -5.00 -4.47 4.58
C GLN A 62 -3.72 -4.39 3.75
N LEU A 63 -2.70 -5.19 4.08
CA LEU A 63 -1.45 -5.27 3.32
C LEU A 63 -1.73 -5.61 1.85
N ARG A 64 -2.59 -6.60 1.58
CA ARG A 64 -2.97 -6.97 0.22
C ARG A 64 -3.67 -5.83 -0.53
N LYS A 65 -4.59 -5.12 0.14
CA LYS A 65 -5.30 -3.97 -0.44
C LYS A 65 -4.33 -2.85 -0.82
N PHE A 66 -3.40 -2.52 0.06
CA PHE A 66 -2.41 -1.47 -0.19
C PHE A 66 -1.41 -1.85 -1.28
N ALA A 67 -0.93 -3.10 -1.28
CA ALA A 67 -0.07 -3.60 -2.36
C ALA A 67 -0.77 -3.50 -3.72
N LYS A 68 -2.05 -3.87 -3.81
CA LYS A 68 -2.85 -3.70 -5.03
C LYS A 68 -2.95 -2.24 -5.45
N GLY A 69 -3.26 -1.33 -4.52
CA GLY A 69 -3.33 0.10 -4.81
C GLY A 69 -1.99 0.70 -5.25
N ALA A 70 -0.87 0.22 -4.71
CA ALA A 70 0.47 0.63 -5.13
C ALA A 70 0.79 0.16 -6.56
N VAL A 71 0.40 -1.06 -6.94
CA VAL A 71 0.53 -1.55 -8.31
C VAL A 71 -0.32 -0.72 -9.28
N GLU A 72 -1.61 -0.50 -8.95
CA GLU A 72 -2.50 0.33 -9.78
C GLU A 72 -1.97 1.75 -9.98
N ALA A 73 -1.35 2.31 -8.93
CA ALA A 73 -0.66 3.59 -9.01
C ALA A 73 0.52 3.56 -9.99
N LEU A 74 1.39 2.56 -9.89
CA LEU A 74 2.53 2.42 -10.80
C LEU A 74 2.07 2.24 -12.26
N ASP A 75 1.03 1.46 -12.50
CA ASP A 75 0.45 1.27 -13.84
C ASP A 75 -0.06 2.61 -14.43
N GLN A 76 -0.67 3.47 -13.61
CA GLN A 76 -1.11 4.80 -14.04
C GLN A 76 0.06 5.72 -14.37
N ILE A 77 1.14 5.67 -13.59
CA ILE A 77 2.36 6.42 -13.85
C ILE A 77 2.97 5.97 -15.19
N GLU A 78 3.13 4.66 -15.39
CA GLU A 78 3.67 4.10 -16.64
C GLU A 78 2.85 4.54 -17.86
N LYS A 79 1.53 4.46 -17.77
CA LYS A 79 0.64 4.92 -18.84
C LYS A 79 0.81 6.42 -19.12
N GLY A 80 0.88 7.25 -18.07
CA GLY A 80 1.07 8.69 -18.21
C GLY A 80 2.37 9.05 -18.94
N PHE A 81 3.48 8.37 -18.61
CA PHE A 81 4.74 8.55 -19.32
C PHE A 81 4.67 8.07 -20.78
N ALA A 82 4.06 6.91 -21.04
CA ALA A 82 3.94 6.38 -22.39
C ALA A 82 3.09 7.28 -23.31
N ASP A 83 2.03 7.88 -22.78
CA ASP A 83 1.21 8.81 -23.55
C ASP A 83 1.94 10.15 -23.76
N LEU A 84 2.71 10.63 -22.78
CA LEU A 84 3.57 11.80 -22.92
C LEU A 84 4.63 11.61 -24.02
N ASP A 85 5.31 10.47 -24.04
CA ASP A 85 6.32 10.17 -25.06
C ASP A 85 5.72 10.20 -26.48
N LYS A 86 4.48 9.71 -26.65
CA LYS A 86 3.77 9.78 -27.94
C LYS A 86 3.44 11.22 -28.31
N ASP A 87 2.89 11.99 -27.37
CA ASP A 87 2.51 13.39 -27.60
C ASP A 87 3.75 14.23 -27.97
N LEU A 88 4.87 14.00 -27.29
CA LEU A 88 6.14 14.66 -27.58
C LEU A 88 6.68 14.26 -28.96
N ALA A 89 6.66 12.97 -29.31
CA ALA A 89 7.10 12.50 -30.62
C ALA A 89 6.25 13.07 -31.76
N ALA A 90 4.93 13.20 -31.56
CA ALA A 90 4.02 13.83 -32.51
C ALA A 90 4.36 15.31 -32.70
N ALA A 91 4.48 16.06 -31.60
CA ALA A 91 4.81 17.49 -31.64
C ALA A 91 6.15 17.78 -32.34
N LEU A 92 7.18 16.96 -32.08
CA LEU A 92 8.48 17.07 -32.74
C LEU A 92 8.39 16.74 -34.24
N SER A 93 7.57 15.75 -34.62
CA SER A 93 7.36 15.38 -36.03
C SER A 93 6.63 16.47 -36.80
N GLU A 94 5.60 17.08 -36.19
CA GLU A 94 4.88 18.23 -36.77
C GLU A 94 5.80 19.45 -36.94
N ALA A 95 6.63 19.75 -35.93
CA ALA A 95 7.59 20.83 -36.01
C ALA A 95 8.68 20.61 -37.07
N ALA A 96 9.06 19.36 -37.35
CA ALA A 96 10.03 19.02 -38.39
C ALA A 96 9.46 19.08 -39.83
N GLN A 97 8.13 19.13 -39.97
CA GLN A 97 7.44 19.22 -41.26
C GLN A 97 7.07 20.67 -41.67
N GLN A 98 7.26 21.63 -40.76
CA GLN A 98 7.10 23.08 -41.00
C GLN A 98 8.43 23.71 -41.38
#